data_AF-B9Y537-F1
#
_entry.id   AF-B9Y537-F1
#
_cell.length_a   1.000
_cell.length_b   1.000
_cell.length_c   1.000
_cell.angle_alpha   90.00
_cell.angle_beta   90.00
_cell.angle_gamma   90.00
#
_symmetry.space_group_name_H-M   'P 1'
#
loop_
_entity.id
_entity.type
_entity.pdbx_description
1 polymer ?
#
loop_
_entity_poly.entity_id
_entity_poly.type
_entity_poly.pdbx_seq_one_letter_code
_entity_poly.pdbx_strand_id
1 'polypeptide(L)'
;MALKKKSFLLLLSTMLATAAGCSAAPQNPSASTAVPTAESQIKTEGDVIVIGAGLSGLSASVRAAEQGAEVILLEKMAYAGGNCILSTGILQAAGTRQQAQAGIEDSPE
;
A
#
# COMPACT_ATOMS: atom_id res chain seq x y z
N MET A 1 44.01 -16.82 17.36
CA MET A 1 43.67 -15.44 17.69
C MET A 1 43.85 -14.59 16.43
N ALA A 2 42.75 -14.00 15.97
CA ALA A 2 42.57 -12.98 14.92
C ALA A 2 43.72 -12.66 13.93
N LEU A 3 43.54 -12.99 12.64
CA LEU A 3 43.59 -12.02 11.51
C LEU A 3 43.27 -12.72 10.18
N LYS A 4 42.01 -13.14 9.97
CA LYS A 4 41.57 -13.79 8.71
C LYS A 4 40.38 -13.08 8.04
N LYS A 5 40.20 -11.77 8.25
CA LYS A 5 39.03 -11.03 7.75
C LYS A 5 39.31 -9.75 6.96
N LYS A 6 40.57 -9.45 6.58
CA LYS A 6 40.91 -8.20 5.88
C LYS A 6 41.31 -8.37 4.40
N SER A 7 41.21 -9.57 3.83
CA SER A 7 41.60 -9.84 2.44
C SER A 7 40.47 -9.68 1.40
N PHE A 8 39.36 -9.03 1.73
CA PHE A 8 38.32 -8.67 0.75
C PHE A 8 38.33 -7.18 0.39
N LEU A 9 39.19 -6.39 1.05
CA LEU A 9 39.25 -4.93 0.89
C LEU A 9 40.44 -4.51 0.01
N LEU A 10 40.58 -5.17 -1.14
CA LEU A 10 41.59 -4.82 -2.14
C LEU A 10 40.97 -5.03 -3.52
N LEU A 11 40.30 -4.01 -4.06
CA LEU A 11 40.15 -3.76 -5.51
C LEU A 11 39.37 -2.46 -5.70
N LEU A 12 39.84 -1.63 -6.65
CA LEU A 12 39.29 -0.34 -7.09
C LEU A 12 39.68 0.86 -6.20
N SER A 13 40.96 1.23 -6.10
CA SER A 13 41.74 1.94 -7.12
C SER A 13 40.99 3.05 -7.87
N THR A 14 41.41 4.28 -7.59
CA THR A 14 41.63 5.37 -8.56
C THR A 14 40.40 5.98 -9.26
N MET A 15 40.04 7.19 -8.82
CA MET A 15 40.10 8.39 -9.66
C MET A 15 40.08 9.63 -8.76
N LEU A 16 41.29 10.07 -8.40
CA LEU A 16 41.56 11.41 -7.91
C LEU A 16 41.66 12.31 -9.15
N ALA A 17 40.64 13.14 -9.40
CA ALA A 17 40.75 14.29 -10.28
C ALA A 17 40.81 15.55 -9.41
N THR A 18 41.89 16.27 -9.60
CA THR A 18 42.40 17.41 -8.83
C THR A 18 41.67 18.73 -9.08
N ALA A 19 41.55 19.49 -7.98
CA ALA A 19 41.82 20.93 -7.84
C ALA A 19 40.94 21.99 -8.52
N ALA A 20 40.76 23.06 -7.71
CA ALA A 20 40.52 24.46 -8.05
C ALA A 20 39.07 24.96 -7.98
N GLY A 21 38.81 25.81 -6.97
CA GLY A 21 37.65 26.70 -6.96
C GLY A 21 37.14 27.02 -5.57
N CYS A 22 37.80 27.96 -4.88
CA CYS A 22 37.13 28.74 -3.84
C CYS A 22 35.93 29.45 -4.49
N SER A 23 34.71 29.16 -4.05
CA SER A 23 33.63 30.13 -4.09
C SER A 23 32.65 29.81 -2.98
N ALA A 24 32.49 30.76 -2.07
CA ALA A 24 31.49 30.71 -1.01
C ALA A 24 30.09 30.77 -1.65
N ALA A 25 29.37 29.65 -1.65
CA ALA A 25 27.95 29.64 -1.97
C ALA A 25 27.16 30.13 -0.74
N PRO A 26 26.24 31.10 -0.89
CA PRO A 26 25.44 31.58 0.22
C PRO A 26 24.48 30.48 0.67
N GLN A 27 24.51 30.14 1.96
CA GLN A 27 23.40 29.43 2.58
C GLN A 27 22.19 30.37 2.56
N ASN A 28 21.16 30.01 1.80
CA ASN A 28 19.87 30.66 1.88
C ASN A 28 19.02 29.92 2.93
N PRO A 29 18.79 30.45 4.14
CA PRO A 29 17.91 29.85 5.12
C PRO A 29 16.50 30.39 4.90
N SER A 30 15.86 30.10 3.77
CA SER A 30 14.42 30.31 3.62
C SER A 30 13.86 29.62 2.39
N ALA A 31 13.39 28.39 2.60
CA ALA A 31 12.28 27.82 1.86
C ALA A 31 11.63 26.75 2.73
N SER A 32 11.08 27.19 3.87
CA SER A 32 10.01 26.44 4.52
C SER A 32 8.79 26.57 3.62
N THR A 33 8.65 25.68 2.65
CA THR A 33 7.36 25.45 2.01
C THR A 33 6.48 24.79 3.05
N ALA A 34 5.79 25.61 3.83
CA ALA A 34 4.71 25.16 4.67
C ALA A 34 3.71 24.42 3.78
N VAL A 35 3.63 23.10 3.96
CA VAL A 35 2.53 22.31 3.41
C VAL A 35 1.26 22.92 4.02
N PRO A 36 0.30 23.41 3.23
CA PRO A 36 -0.94 23.90 3.81
C PRO A 36 -1.62 22.71 4.48
N THR A 37 -1.66 22.74 5.82
CA THR A 37 -2.49 21.87 6.64
C THR A 37 -3.93 22.28 6.42
N ALA A 38 -4.50 21.92 5.27
CA ALA A 38 -5.93 21.91 5.13
C ALA A 38 -6.44 20.84 6.10
N GLU A 39 -7.08 21.25 7.18
CA GLU A 39 -7.84 20.33 8.02
C GLU A 39 -8.92 19.71 7.14
N SER A 40 -8.66 18.51 6.65
CA SER A 40 -9.62 17.70 5.94
C SER A 40 -10.80 17.45 6.88
N GLN A 41 -11.93 18.09 6.64
CA GLN A 41 -13.17 17.74 7.34
C GLN A 41 -13.50 16.29 7.02
N ILE A 42 -13.29 15.41 8.00
CA ILE A 42 -13.68 14.01 7.90
C ILE A 42 -15.19 13.98 8.04
N LYS A 43 -15.88 13.40 7.06
CA LYS A 43 -17.31 13.19 7.14
C LYS A 43 -17.63 12.17 8.23
N THR A 44 -18.50 12.54 9.16
CA THR A 44 -18.85 11.71 10.33
C THR A 44 -20.25 11.13 10.27
N GLU A 45 -21.03 11.46 9.25
CA GLU A 45 -22.41 11.03 9.08
C GLU A 45 -22.57 10.35 7.72
N GLY A 46 -23.24 9.20 7.73
CA GLY A 46 -23.59 8.41 6.55
C GLY A 46 -24.66 7.39 6.92
N ASP A 47 -25.36 6.84 5.93
CA ASP A 47 -26.43 5.86 6.14
C ASP A 47 -25.87 4.52 6.67
N VAL A 48 -24.65 4.16 6.25
CA VAL A 48 -23.97 2.92 6.65
C VAL A 48 -22.52 3.21 7.03
N ILE A 49 -22.11 2.75 8.21
CA ILE A 49 -20.71 2.79 8.65
C ILE A 49 -20.14 1.37 8.68
N VAL A 50 -19.10 1.12 7.90
CA VAL A 50 -18.40 -0.16 7.81
C VAL A 50 -17.04 -0.05 8.50
N ILE A 51 -16.77 -0.98 9.42
CA ILE A 51 -15.52 -1.03 10.19
C ILE A 51 -14.65 -2.18 9.69
N GLY A 52 -13.49 -1.84 9.12
CA GLY A 52 -12.50 -2.76 8.57
C GLY A 52 -12.58 -2.86 7.06
N ALA A 53 -11.46 -2.60 6.37
CA ALA A 53 -11.34 -2.69 4.92
C ALA A 53 -10.80 -4.06 4.46
N GLY A 54 -11.26 -5.13 5.09
CA GLY A 54 -11.03 -6.50 4.61
C GLY A 54 -11.96 -6.87 3.45
N LEU A 55 -11.86 -8.11 2.96
CA LEU A 55 -12.72 -8.63 1.88
C LEU A 55 -14.20 -8.40 2.17
N SER A 56 -14.66 -8.74 3.38
CA SER A 56 -16.06 -8.59 3.78
C SER A 56 -16.49 -7.12 3.87
N GLY A 57 -15.67 -6.27 4.49
CA GLY A 57 -16.00 -4.85 4.66
C GLY A 57 -16.07 -4.11 3.32
N LEU A 58 -15.08 -4.32 2.44
CA LEU A 58 -15.11 -3.76 1.09
C LEU A 58 -16.33 -4.26 0.30
N SER A 59 -16.64 -5.55 0.37
CA SER A 59 -17.81 -6.13 -0.31
C SER A 59 -19.12 -5.54 0.20
N ALA A 60 -19.26 -5.39 1.52
CA ALA A 60 -20.43 -4.77 2.14
C ALA A 60 -20.57 -3.30 1.75
N SER A 61 -19.47 -2.54 1.75
CA SER A 61 -19.47 -1.13 1.37
C SER A 61 -19.88 -0.93 -0.08
N VAL A 62 -19.30 -1.68 -1.01
CA VAL A 62 -19.69 -1.61 -2.43
C VAL A 62 -21.17 -1.96 -2.58
N ARG A 63 -21.62 -3.03 -1.93
CA ARG A 63 -23.02 -3.46 -2.09
C ARG A 63 -24.03 -2.47 -1.49
N ALA A 64 -23.68 -1.78 -0.41
CA ALA A 64 -24.51 -0.72 0.16
C ALA A 64 -24.52 0.52 -0.74
N ALA A 65 -23.37 0.92 -1.28
CA ALA A 65 -23.27 2.05 -2.21
C ALA A 65 -24.05 1.79 -3.51
N GLU A 66 -24.02 0.57 -4.06
CA GLU A 66 -24.85 0.16 -5.21
C GLU A 66 -26.35 0.30 -4.96
N GLN A 67 -26.78 0.25 -3.70
CA GLN A 67 -28.17 0.45 -3.28
C GLN A 67 -28.49 1.91 -2.98
N GLY A 68 -27.54 2.82 -3.22
CA GLY A 68 -27.71 4.26 -3.04
C GLY A 68 -27.42 4.76 -1.63
N ALA A 69 -26.92 3.92 -0.72
CA ALA A 69 -26.55 4.34 0.62
C ALA A 69 -25.28 5.19 0.59
N GLU A 70 -25.23 6.21 1.44
CA GLU A 70 -23.99 6.89 1.75
C GLU A 70 -23.15 6.07 2.74
N VAL A 71 -21.98 5.61 2.30
CA VAL A 71 -21.15 4.68 3.08
C VAL A 71 -19.87 5.34 3.58
N ILE A 72 -19.63 5.25 4.88
CA ILE A 72 -18.33 5.54 5.50
C ILE A 72 -17.64 4.22 5.81
N LEU A 73 -16.48 3.96 5.20
CA LEU A 73 -15.64 2.79 5.49
C LEU A 73 -14.37 3.22 6.22
N LEU A 74 -14.10 2.59 7.36
CA LEU A 74 -12.95 2.88 8.21
C LEU A 74 -11.97 1.72 8.24
N GLU A 75 -10.68 2.02 8.13
CA GLU A 75 -9.59 1.06 8.30
C GLU A 75 -8.54 1.66 9.23
N LYS A 76 -8.05 0.86 10.16
CA LYS A 76 -7.03 1.28 11.12
C LYS A 76 -5.65 1.31 10.47
N MET A 77 -5.39 0.41 9.54
CA MET A 77 -4.11 0.30 8.83
C MET A 77 -3.99 1.36 7.74
N ALA A 78 -2.75 1.63 7.34
CA ALA A 78 -2.45 2.56 6.25
C ALA A 78 -2.93 2.07 4.87
N TYR A 79 -3.36 0.81 4.76
CA TYR A 79 -3.83 0.17 3.54
C TYR A 79 -4.99 -0.78 3.85
N ALA A 80 -5.89 -0.93 2.88
CA ALA A 80 -6.97 -1.90 2.93
C ALA A 80 -6.45 -3.33 2.71
N GLY A 81 -7.24 -4.32 3.13
CA GLY A 81 -7.10 -5.72 2.76
C GLY A 81 -7.06 -6.70 3.95
N GLY A 82 -6.54 -6.27 5.10
CA GLY A 82 -6.45 -7.11 6.31
C GLY A 82 -5.80 -8.48 6.03
N ASN A 83 -6.31 -9.55 6.65
CA ASN A 83 -5.81 -10.91 6.43
C ASN A 83 -6.02 -11.41 4.99
N CYS A 84 -6.93 -10.81 4.22
CA CYS A 84 -7.18 -11.24 2.85
C CYS A 84 -5.95 -11.02 1.94
N ILE A 85 -5.07 -10.06 2.26
CA ILE A 85 -3.81 -9.85 1.52
C ILE A 85 -2.89 -11.07 1.63
N LEU A 86 -2.98 -11.83 2.73
CA LEU A 86 -2.19 -13.03 2.95
C LEU A 86 -2.81 -14.28 2.31
N SER A 87 -4.05 -14.19 1.82
CA SER A 87 -4.71 -15.29 1.13
C SER A 87 -4.00 -15.59 -0.19
N THR A 88 -3.84 -16.86 -0.53
CA THR A 88 -3.26 -17.32 -1.81
C THR A 88 -4.23 -17.18 -2.99
N GLY A 89 -5.26 -16.34 -2.86
CA GLY A 89 -6.19 -16.02 -3.95
C GLY A 89 -7.23 -17.11 -4.25
N ILE A 90 -7.44 -18.06 -3.34
CA ILE A 90 -8.44 -19.11 -3.54
C ILE A 90 -9.83 -18.59 -3.15
N LEU A 91 -10.75 -18.64 -4.11
CA LEU A 91 -12.18 -18.41 -3.89
C LEU A 91 -12.92 -19.69 -4.25
N GLN A 92 -13.57 -20.28 -3.25
CA GLN A 92 -14.39 -21.48 -3.43
C GLN A 92 -15.80 -21.05 -3.82
N ALA A 93 -16.29 -21.61 -4.92
CA ALA A 93 -17.65 -21.45 -5.40
C ALA A 93 -18.01 -22.68 -6.26
N ALA A 94 -19.29 -23.01 -6.30
CA ALA A 94 -19.82 -24.13 -7.08
C ALA A 94 -20.83 -23.63 -8.12
N GLY A 95 -21.02 -24.41 -9.19
CA GLY A 95 -21.90 -24.05 -10.31
C GLY A 95 -21.44 -22.80 -11.08
N THR A 96 -20.14 -22.50 -11.07
CA THR A 96 -19.59 -21.29 -11.69
C THR A 96 -19.54 -21.41 -13.22
N ARG A 97 -19.53 -20.26 -13.91
CA ARG A 97 -19.30 -20.20 -15.36
C ARG A 97 -17.97 -20.86 -15.74
N GLN A 98 -16.94 -20.69 -14.92
CA GLN A 98 -15.60 -21.22 -15.11
C GLN A 98 -15.60 -22.75 -15.06
N GLN A 99 -16.33 -23.35 -14.11
CA GLN A 99 -16.53 -24.79 -14.04
C GLN A 99 -17.26 -25.30 -15.29
N ALA A 100 -18.36 -24.65 -15.68
CA ALA A 100 -19.11 -25.02 -16.88
C ALA A 100 -18.25 -24.97 -18.16
N GLN A 101 -17.42 -23.93 -18.31
CA GLN A 101 -16.48 -23.79 -19.44
C GLN A 101 -15.39 -24.89 -19.44
N ALA A 102 -15.02 -25.40 -18.27
CA ALA A 102 -14.10 -26.52 -18.12
C ALA A 102 -14.77 -27.90 -18.24
N GLY A 103 -16.08 -27.96 -18.49
CA GLY A 103 -16.84 -29.22 -18.52
C GLY A 103 -17.00 -29.88 -17.15
N ILE A 104 -16.87 -29.10 -16.07
CA ILE A 104 -17.05 -29.56 -14.68
C ILE A 104 -18.51 -29.29 -14.28
N GLU A 105 -19.23 -30.35 -13.95
CA GLU A 105 -20.60 -30.29 -13.42
C GLU A 105 -20.53 -30.24 -11.88
N ASP A 106 -21.05 -29.16 -11.30
CA ASP A 106 -21.01 -28.89 -9.87
C ASP A 106 -22.22 -28.06 -9.43
N SER A 107 -22.61 -28.18 -8.15
CA SER A 107 -23.78 -27.53 -7.55
C SER A 107 -23.47 -26.95 -6.16
N PRO A 108 -24.21 -25.93 -5.70
CA PRO A 108 -24.07 -25.42 -4.34
C PRO A 108 -24.36 -26.43 -3.22
N GLU A 109 -25.22 -27.43 -3.50
CA GLU A 109 -25.54 -28.57 -2.63
C GLU A 109 -24.40 -29.59 -2.55
#